data_AF-A0A7X3LWD7-F1
#
_entry.id   AF-A0A7X3LWD7-F1
#
_cell.length_a   1.000
_cell.length_b   1.000
_cell.length_c   1.000
_cell.angle_alpha   90.00
_cell.angle_beta   90.00
_cell.angle_gamma   90.00
#
_symmetry.space_group_name_H-M   'P 1'
#
loop_
_entity.id
_entity.type
_entity.pdbx_description
1 polymer ?
#
loop_
_entity_poly.entity_id
_entity_poly.type
_entity_poly.pdbx_seq_one_letter_code
_entity_poly.pdbx_strand_id
1 'polypeptide(L)'
;MNRQDTQSLVAPYARSTISKKKETACARMKLKGCTLHGLRTIHATLVAEAGKGSKVIAATTGHRRLAVVEHYTRGADQEKLAREGIGAPPNVSRTSSVKP
;
A
#
# COMPACT_ATOMS: atom_id res chain seq x y z
N MET A 1 6.00 -33.18 10.73
CA MET A 1 6.69 -32.60 9.56
C MET A 1 5.97 -33.08 8.30
N ASN A 2 5.21 -32.24 7.60
CA ASN A 2 4.37 -32.68 6.48
C ASN A 2 5.21 -32.78 5.19
N ARG A 3 5.09 -33.87 4.44
CA ARG A 3 5.92 -34.18 3.24
C ARG A 3 5.75 -33.19 2.07
N GLN A 4 4.89 -32.18 2.20
CA GLN A 4 4.66 -31.15 1.17
C GLN A 4 5.59 -29.93 1.29
N ASP A 5 6.40 -29.85 2.34
CA ASP A 5 7.29 -28.70 2.59
C ASP A 5 8.68 -28.83 1.94
N THR A 6 9.01 -30.01 1.39
CA THR A 6 10.32 -30.30 0.77
C THR A 6 10.44 -29.84 -0.69
N GLN A 7 9.38 -29.27 -1.28
CA GLN A 7 9.40 -28.78 -2.67
C GLN A 7 10.14 -27.44 -2.85
N SER A 8 10.80 -26.93 -1.80
CA SER A 8 11.11 -25.51 -1.67
C SER A 8 12.55 -25.06 -1.97
N LEU A 9 13.46 -25.94 -2.40
CA LEU A 9 14.85 -25.52 -2.68
C LEU A 9 15.36 -25.77 -4.11
N VAL A 10 14.62 -26.47 -4.98
CA VAL A 10 15.20 -26.97 -6.26
C VAL A 10 14.45 -26.51 -7.52
N ALA A 11 13.23 -25.95 -7.41
CA ALA A 11 12.51 -25.44 -8.57
C ALA A 11 11.53 -24.32 -8.22
N PRO A 12 11.32 -23.34 -9.12
CA PRO A 12 10.32 -22.29 -8.92
C PRO A 12 8.90 -22.89 -8.85
N TYR A 13 8.05 -22.33 -8.00
CA TYR A 13 6.64 -22.72 -7.94
C TYR A 13 5.93 -22.44 -9.26
N ALA A 14 5.18 -23.43 -9.74
CA ALA A 14 4.22 -23.21 -10.81
C ALA A 14 3.14 -22.20 -10.37
N ARG A 15 2.67 -21.37 -11.31
CA ARG A 15 1.64 -20.35 -11.04
C ARG A 15 0.38 -20.93 -10.40
N SER A 16 -0.06 -22.10 -10.87
CA SER A 16 -1.23 -22.81 -10.34
C SER A 16 -1.05 -23.24 -8.88
N THR A 17 0.17 -23.59 -8.47
CA THR A 17 0.49 -23.98 -7.09
C THR A 17 0.32 -22.81 -6.12
N ILE A 18 0.78 -21.61 -6.50
CA ILE A 18 0.63 -20.40 -5.66
C ILE A 18 -0.86 -20.05 -5.51
N SER A 19 -1.62 -20.08 -6.60
CA SER A 19 -3.07 -19.81 -6.56
C SER A 19 -3.81 -20.78 -5.64
N LYS A 20 -3.51 -22.09 -5.73
CA LYS A 20 -4.10 -23.11 -4.84
C LYS A 20 -3.73 -22.89 -3.38
N LYS A 21 -2.45 -22.64 -3.07
CA LYS A 21 -2.00 -22.34 -1.70
C LYS A 21 -2.74 -21.11 -1.13
N LYS A 22 -2.91 -20.06 -1.94
CA LYS A 22 -3.71 -18.87 -1.57
C LYS A 22 -5.17 -19.25 -1.30
N GLU A 23 -5.81 -20.04 -2.16
CA GLU A 23 -7.20 -20.50 -1.95
C GLU A 23 -7.36 -21.28 -0.64
N THR A 24 -6.45 -22.20 -0.35
CA THR A 24 -6.46 -22.94 0.92
C THR A 24 -6.33 -22.00 2.13
N ALA A 25 -5.45 -21.00 2.07
CA ALA A 25 -5.32 -20.01 3.13
C ALA A 25 -6.60 -19.16 3.30
N CYS A 26 -7.19 -18.68 2.20
CA CYS A 26 -8.43 -17.90 2.24
C CYS A 26 -9.61 -18.72 2.78
N ALA A 27 -9.72 -20.00 2.39
CA ALA A 27 -10.77 -20.91 2.86
C ALA A 27 -10.68 -21.13 4.38
N ARG A 28 -9.47 -21.30 4.92
CA ARG A 28 -9.24 -21.43 6.37
C ARG A 28 -9.71 -20.22 7.16
N MET A 29 -9.58 -19.02 6.57
CA MET A 29 -9.99 -17.76 7.20
C MET A 29 -11.41 -17.32 6.82
N LYS A 30 -12.15 -18.12 6.04
CA LYS A 30 -13.49 -17.79 5.50
C LYS A 30 -13.53 -16.45 4.72
N LEU A 31 -12.41 -16.08 4.10
CA LEU A 31 -12.29 -14.84 3.31
C LEU A 31 -12.70 -15.10 1.86
N LYS A 32 -13.58 -14.23 1.32
CA LYS A 32 -14.03 -14.25 -0.07
C LYS A 32 -13.37 -13.11 -0.87
N GLY A 33 -13.23 -13.29 -2.19
CA GLY A 33 -12.75 -12.23 -3.09
C GLY A 33 -11.24 -11.95 -3.07
N CYS A 34 -10.44 -12.69 -2.29
CA CYS A 34 -8.99 -12.48 -2.23
C CYS A 34 -8.28 -13.03 -3.47
N THR A 35 -7.65 -12.14 -4.25
CA THR A 35 -6.80 -12.47 -5.40
C THR A 35 -5.35 -12.09 -5.12
N LEU A 36 -4.38 -12.76 -5.76
CA LEU A 36 -2.96 -12.39 -5.62
C LEU A 36 -2.69 -10.96 -6.09
N HIS A 37 -3.36 -10.54 -7.17
CA HIS A 37 -3.26 -9.17 -7.66
C HIS A 37 -3.84 -8.18 -6.65
N GLY A 38 -4.99 -8.50 -6.05
CA GLY A 38 -5.60 -7.69 -5.00
C GLY A 38 -4.72 -7.56 -3.76
N LEU A 39 -4.04 -8.63 -3.35
CA LEU A 39 -3.08 -8.57 -2.23
C LEU A 39 -1.95 -7.57 -2.50
N ARG A 40 -1.44 -7.52 -3.73
CA ARG A 40 -0.41 -6.54 -4.14
C ARG A 40 -0.94 -5.11 -4.08
N THR A 41 -2.17 -4.89 -4.54
CA THR A 41 -2.82 -3.58 -4.48
C THR A 41 -3.03 -3.13 -3.04
N ILE A 42 -3.51 -4.03 -2.16
CA ILE A 42 -3.69 -3.75 -0.74
C ILE A 42 -2.36 -3.39 -0.09
N HIS A 43 -1.27 -4.11 -0.40
CA HIS A 43 0.05 -3.75 0.09
C HIS A 43 0.47 -2.34 -0.33
N ALA A 44 0.22 -1.95 -1.59
CA ALA A 44 0.50 -0.59 -2.06
C ALA A 44 -0.29 0.46 -1.28
N THR A 45 -1.57 0.22 -1.03
CA THR A 45 -2.45 1.09 -0.22
C THR A 45 -1.95 1.21 1.22
N LEU A 46 -1.63 0.10 1.89
CA LEU A 46 -1.13 0.13 3.27
C LEU A 46 0.17 0.90 3.41
N VAL A 47 1.08 0.77 2.44
CA VAL A 47 2.35 1.51 2.42
C VAL A 47 2.10 3.00 2.16
N ALA A 48 1.11 3.35 1.33
CA ALA A 48 0.69 4.74 1.13
C ALA A 48 0.06 5.35 2.39
N GLU A 49 -0.83 4.62 3.07
CA GLU A 49 -1.45 5.03 4.34
C GLU A 49 -0.41 5.20 5.46
N ALA A 50 0.68 4.43 5.43
CA ALA A 50 1.83 4.62 6.32
C ALA A 50 2.66 5.89 6.00
N GLY A 51 2.22 6.72 5.05
CA GLY A 51 2.87 7.98 4.67
C GLY A 51 4.16 7.82 3.88
N LYS A 52 4.37 6.67 3.23
CA LYS A 52 5.55 6.46 2.37
C LYS A 52 5.30 7.05 0.99
N GLY A 53 6.29 7.75 0.45
CA GLY A 53 6.18 8.39 -0.86
C GLY A 53 6.07 7.39 -2.03
N SER A 54 5.50 7.84 -3.15
CA SER A 54 5.17 7.03 -4.33
C SER A 54 6.36 6.25 -4.92
N LYS A 55 7.58 6.79 -4.83
CA LYS A 55 8.80 6.09 -5.29
C LYS A 55 9.11 4.85 -4.46
N VAL A 56 8.89 4.90 -3.15
CA VAL A 56 9.11 3.76 -2.24
C VAL A 56 8.10 2.66 -2.57
N ILE A 57 6.83 3.04 -2.72
CA ILE A 57 5.76 2.10 -3.09
C ILE A 57 6.06 1.47 -4.45
N ALA A 58 6.47 2.25 -5.45
CA ALA A 58 6.81 1.72 -6.77
C ALA A 58 7.94 0.68 -6.72
N ALA A 59 8.98 0.94 -5.92
CA ALA A 59 10.11 0.03 -5.73
C ALA A 59 9.69 -1.27 -5.04
N THR A 60 8.87 -1.22 -3.98
CA THR A 60 8.45 -2.42 -3.24
C THR A 60 7.44 -3.28 -4.01
N THR A 61 6.60 -2.66 -4.83
CA THR A 61 5.52 -3.35 -5.57
C THR A 61 5.85 -3.68 -7.02
N GLY A 62 7.00 -3.22 -7.52
CA GLY A 62 7.48 -3.45 -8.89
C GLY A 62 6.69 -2.71 -9.96
N HIS A 63 6.08 -1.57 -9.65
CA HIS A 63 5.34 -0.79 -10.65
C HIS A 63 6.30 -0.05 -11.58
N ARG A 64 6.14 -0.28 -12.90
CA ARG A 64 6.91 0.43 -13.94
C ARG A 64 6.46 1.88 -14.11
N ARG A 65 5.18 2.17 -13.87
CA ARG A 65 4.57 3.50 -14.08
C ARG A 65 4.20 4.13 -12.74
N LEU A 66 4.78 5.28 -12.45
CA LEU A 66 4.50 6.06 -11.24
C LEU A 66 3.04 6.54 -11.16
N ALA A 67 2.43 6.89 -12.28
CA ALA A 67 1.03 7.34 -12.34
C ALA A 67 0.03 6.34 -11.73
N VAL A 68 0.31 5.03 -11.83
CA VAL A 68 -0.55 4.00 -11.23
C VAL A 68 -0.40 3.99 -9.70
N VAL A 69 0.80 4.30 -9.21
CA VAL A 69 1.10 4.34 -7.78
C VAL A 69 0.54 5.61 -7.13
N GLU A 70 0.59 6.73 -7.85
CA GLU A 70 0.02 8.01 -7.43
C GLU A 70 -1.49 7.92 -7.17
N HIS A 71 -2.20 7.03 -7.87
CA HIS A 71 -3.61 6.75 -7.56
C HIS A 71 -3.81 6.26 -6.13
N TYR A 72 -2.88 5.46 -5.58
CA TYR A 72 -2.95 4.97 -4.20
C TYR A 72 -2.55 6.04 -3.18
N THR A 73 -1.61 6.92 -3.53
CA THR A 73 -1.14 7.96 -2.59
C THR A 73 -2.08 9.16 -2.52
N ARG A 74 -2.76 9.52 -3.62
CA ARG A 74 -3.65 10.69 -3.66
C ARG A 74 -4.71 10.71 -2.56
N GLY A 75 -5.33 9.57 -2.29
CA GLY A 75 -6.35 9.44 -1.23
C GLY A 75 -5.76 9.59 0.17
N ALA A 76 -4.67 8.86 0.45
CA ALA A 76 -3.97 8.92 1.73
C ALA A 76 -3.38 10.32 2.02
N ASP A 77 -2.80 10.95 1.00
CA ASP A 77 -2.25 12.30 1.08
C ASP A 77 -3.35 13.33 1.33
N GLN A 78 -4.50 13.21 0.66
CA GLN A 78 -5.64 14.10 0.89
C GLN A 78 -6.16 14.01 2.33
N GLU A 79 -6.31 12.80 2.87
CA GLU A 79 -6.74 12.60 4.26
C GLU A 79 -5.73 13.18 5.25
N LYS A 80 -4.43 12.93 5.03
CA LYS A 80 -3.36 13.48 5.85
C LYS A 80 -3.35 15.02 5.83
N LEU A 81 -3.40 15.61 4.64
CA LEU A 81 -3.42 17.07 4.45
C LEU A 81 -4.67 17.71 5.07
N ALA A 82 -5.83 17.05 5.00
CA ALA A 82 -7.04 17.53 5.65
C ALA A 82 -6.90 17.57 7.18
N ARG A 83 -6.33 16.52 7.78
CA ARG A 83 -6.05 16.48 9.23
C ARG A 83 -5.05 17.57 9.64
N GLU A 84 -3.99 17.75 8.86
CA GLU A 84 -2.98 18.80 9.09
C GLU A 84 -3.58 20.21 8.95
N GLY A 85 -4.39 20.45 7.91
CA GLY A 85 -4.99 21.75 7.64
C GLY A 85 -6.06 22.16 8.66
N ILE A 86 -6.87 21.22 9.16
CA ILE A 86 -7.86 21.51 10.22
C ILE A 86 -7.17 21.80 11.56
N GLY A 87 -6.06 21.10 11.86
CA GLY A 87 -5.30 21.31 13.10
C GLY A 87 -4.36 22.52 13.07
N ALA A 88 -4.05 23.08 11.90
CA ALA A 88 -3.15 24.21 11.77
C ALA A 88 -3.90 25.54 11.98
N PRO A 89 -3.64 26.29 13.06
CA PRO A 89 -4.09 27.67 13.13
C PRO A 89 -3.44 28.45 11.98
N PRO A 90 -4.14 29.40 11.33
CA PRO A 90 -3.55 30.19 10.28
C PRO A 90 -2.34 30.94 10.85
N ASN A 91 -1.15 30.72 10.28
CA ASN A 91 0.03 31.50 10.59
C ASN A 91 -0.14 32.89 9.98
N VAL A 92 -0.95 33.73 10.63
CA VAL A 92 -1.08 35.14 10.30
C VAL A 92 0.00 35.88 11.08
N SER A 93 1.20 35.91 10.52
CA SER A 93 2.22 36.87 10.95
C SER A 93 1.70 38.27 10.60
N ARG A 94 0.89 38.87 11.48
CA ARG A 94 0.45 40.26 11.33
C ARG A 94 1.70 41.13 11.42
N THR A 95 2.24 41.58 10.30
CA THR A 95 3.35 42.52 10.27
C THR A 95 2.87 43.84 10.89
N SER A 96 3.34 44.15 12.10
CA SER A 96 2.91 45.30 12.90
C SER A 96 3.54 46.63 12.44
N SER A 97 3.66 46.86 11.14
CA SER A 97 4.31 48.08 10.62
C SER A 97 3.38 48.81 9.66
N VAL A 98 2.41 49.51 10.26
CA VAL A 98 1.74 50.65 9.64
C VAL A 98 2.18 51.86 10.45
N LYS A 99 2.96 52.77 9.84
CA LYS A 99 3.39 54.03 10.47
C LYS A 99 2.22 55.03 10.52
N PRO A 100 2.20 55.95 11.50
CA PRO A 100 1.07 56.83 11.79
C PRO A 100 0.73 57.78 10.65
#